data_AF-A0AAW5EJ16-F1
#
_entry.id   AF-A0AAW5EJ16-F1
#
_cell.length_a   1.000
_cell.length_b   1.000
_cell.length_c   1.000
_cell.angle_alpha   90.00
_cell.angle_beta   90.00
_cell.angle_gamma   90.00
#
_symmetry.space_group_name_H-M   'P 1'
#
loop_
_entity.id
_entity.type
_entity.pdbx_description
1 polymer ?
#
loop_
_entity_poly.entity_id
_entity_poly.type
_entity_poly.pdbx_seq_one_letter_code
_entity_poly.pdbx_strand_id
1 'polypeptide(L)'
;KKAIFVAKDEKELQNALGKQEFIENLSFDFHNNTLTTRENFAKRMQNLIQNDDFGAKESGEWLRYGKIEINANTCTLCLSCVGACNVGALIADTKENALKFNASLCTTCGYCEVSCAEKD
;
A
#
# COMPACT_ATOMS: atom_id res chain seq x y z
N LYS A 1 -6.77 24.49 11.77
CA LYS A 1 -6.32 25.72 11.07
C LYS A 1 -7.30 26.04 9.94
N LYS A 2 -7.57 27.31 9.63
CA LYS A 2 -8.48 27.67 8.53
C LYS A 2 -7.74 27.43 7.20
N ALA A 3 -8.10 26.38 6.47
CA ALA A 3 -7.44 26.02 5.22
C ALA A 3 -7.97 26.80 4.00
N ILE A 4 -9.24 27.24 4.08
CA ILE A 4 -9.92 27.95 2.99
C ILE A 4 -10.23 29.37 3.46
N PHE A 5 -9.65 30.35 2.78
CA PHE A 5 -10.00 31.75 2.90
C PHE A 5 -10.76 32.15 1.64
N VAL A 6 -11.90 32.84 1.83
CA VAL A 6 -12.69 33.38 0.73
C VAL A 6 -12.56 34.89 0.80
N ALA A 7 -12.21 35.51 -0.31
CA ALA A 7 -12.13 36.95 -0.48
C ALA A 7 -12.97 37.35 -1.69
N LYS A 8 -13.79 38.39 -1.54
CA LYS A 8 -14.68 38.92 -2.59
C LYS A 8 -14.12 40.19 -3.23
N ASP A 9 -13.13 40.81 -2.60
CA ASP A 9 -12.44 42.00 -3.07
C ASP A 9 -10.95 41.98 -2.70
N GLU A 10 -10.20 42.94 -3.24
CA GLU A 10 -8.76 43.08 -3.03
C GLU A 10 -8.40 43.28 -1.54
N LYS A 11 -9.23 43.99 -0.79
CA LYS A 11 -8.98 44.31 0.62
C LYS A 11 -9.14 43.06 1.48
N GLU A 12 -10.14 42.24 1.20
CA GLU A 12 -10.34 40.94 1.82
C GLU A 12 -9.20 39.96 1.47
N LEU A 13 -8.70 39.98 0.23
CA LEU A 13 -7.58 39.13 -0.21
C LEU A 13 -6.30 39.48 0.55
N GLN A 14 -5.94 40.76 0.65
CA GLN A 14 -4.74 41.19 1.38
C GLN A 14 -4.81 40.81 2.86
N ASN A 15 -5.98 40.93 3.47
CA ASN A 15 -6.21 40.50 4.86
C ASN A 15 -6.12 38.97 5.01
N ALA A 16 -6.59 38.20 4.03
CA ALA A 16 -6.48 36.74 4.02
C ALA A 16 -5.01 36.28 3.88
N LEU A 17 -4.24 36.91 3.00
CA LEU A 17 -2.81 36.61 2.83
C LEU A 17 -2.01 36.91 4.10
N GLY A 18 -2.31 38.02 4.79
CA GLY A 18 -1.67 38.36 6.08
C GLY A 18 -2.03 37.40 7.23
N LYS A 19 -3.10 36.63 7.09
CA LYS A 19 -3.55 35.61 8.08
C LYS A 19 -3.10 34.20 7.72
N GLN A 20 -2.44 34.01 6.58
CA GLN A 20 -1.95 32.71 6.17
C GLN A 20 -0.88 32.22 7.15
N GLU A 21 -1.02 30.99 7.59
CA GLU A 21 -0.01 30.29 8.39
C GLU A 21 0.39 29.00 7.68
N PHE A 22 1.66 28.62 7.80
CA PHE A 22 2.10 27.30 7.36
C PHE A 22 1.44 26.23 8.22
N ILE A 23 0.95 25.18 7.59
CA ILE A 23 0.40 24.02 8.27
C ILE A 23 1.55 23.01 8.37
N GLU A 24 2.07 22.81 9.58
CA GLU A 24 3.07 21.79 9.82
C GLU A 24 2.52 20.42 9.43
N ASN A 25 3.38 19.58 8.83
CA ASN A 25 3.04 18.24 8.33
C ASN A 25 1.95 18.21 7.25
N LEU A 26 1.75 19.30 6.50
CA LEU A 26 0.80 19.34 5.37
C LEU A 26 1.20 18.41 4.21
N SER A 27 2.49 18.14 4.06
CA SER A 27 3.02 17.27 3.01
C SER A 27 3.79 16.11 3.62
N PHE A 28 3.55 14.92 3.09
CA PHE A 28 4.42 13.77 3.29
C PHE A 28 5.01 13.36 1.96
N ASP A 29 6.33 13.45 1.84
CA ASP A 29 7.05 12.86 0.72
C ASP A 29 7.77 11.60 1.18
N PHE A 30 7.52 10.53 0.44
CA PHE A 30 8.23 9.27 0.59
C PHE A 30 8.58 8.77 -0.80
N HIS A 31 9.86 8.75 -1.11
CA HIS A 31 10.38 8.12 -2.31
C HIS A 31 11.66 7.37 -1.98
N ASN A 32 11.64 6.07 -2.29
CA ASN A 32 12.80 5.22 -2.19
C ASN A 32 13.07 4.57 -3.54
N ASN A 33 14.26 4.83 -4.09
CA ASN A 33 14.72 4.33 -5.37
C ASN A 33 14.95 2.82 -5.40
N THR A 34 15.05 2.17 -4.22
CA THR A 34 15.15 0.71 -4.12
C THR A 34 13.79 0.03 -4.13
N LEU A 35 12.70 0.79 -4.00
CA LEU A 35 11.34 0.27 -3.96
C LEU A 35 10.64 0.47 -5.31
N THR A 36 9.73 -0.43 -5.64
CA THR A 36 8.84 -0.29 -6.78
C THR A 36 7.91 0.92 -6.61
N THR A 37 7.33 1.40 -7.72
CA THR A 37 6.32 2.48 -7.68
C THR A 37 5.14 2.10 -6.78
N ARG A 38 4.74 0.83 -6.79
CA ARG A 38 3.60 0.33 -6.02
C ARG A 38 3.91 0.29 -4.53
N GLU A 39 5.13 -0.06 -4.14
CA GLU A 39 5.58 0.02 -2.74
C GLU A 39 5.68 1.45 -2.23
N ASN A 40 6.25 2.35 -3.05
CA ASN A 40 6.30 3.78 -2.72
C ASN A 40 4.88 4.35 -2.51
N PHE A 41 3.94 4.00 -3.40
CA PHE A 41 2.54 4.37 -3.25
C PHE A 41 1.92 3.78 -1.97
N ALA A 42 2.14 2.49 -1.69
CA ALA A 42 1.62 1.84 -0.49
C ALA A 42 2.11 2.53 0.80
N LYS A 43 3.38 2.98 0.85
CA LYS A 43 3.93 3.73 2.00
C LYS A 43 3.31 5.11 2.17
N ARG A 44 3.07 5.84 1.07
CA ARG A 44 2.33 7.12 1.09
C ARG A 44 0.91 6.93 1.59
N MET A 45 0.23 5.89 1.12
CA MET A 45 -1.12 5.56 1.52
C MET A 45 -1.20 5.14 2.99
N GLN A 46 -0.20 4.38 3.48
CA GLN A 46 -0.09 4.04 4.91
C GLN A 46 0.01 5.29 5.80
N ASN A 47 0.75 6.32 5.38
CA ASN A 47 0.79 7.56 6.15
C ASN A 47 -0.52 8.36 6.07
N LEU A 48 -1.22 8.30 4.94
CA LEU A 48 -2.53 8.96 4.82
C LEU A 48 -3.59 8.33 5.74
N ILE A 49 -3.58 7.00 5.86
CA ILE A 49 -4.56 6.23 6.62
C ILE A 49 -4.19 6.14 8.11
N GLN A 50 -2.90 6.15 8.44
CA GLN A 50 -2.38 5.93 9.79
C GLN A 50 -2.96 4.66 10.43
N ASN A 51 -3.72 4.80 11.51
CA ASN A 51 -4.41 3.71 12.21
C ASN A 51 -5.94 3.84 12.11
N ASP A 52 -6.42 4.74 11.25
CA ASP A 52 -7.86 4.99 11.12
C ASP A 52 -8.52 3.85 10.33
N ASP A 53 -9.67 3.40 10.83
CA ASP A 53 -10.56 2.48 10.11
C ASP A 53 -11.62 3.31 9.37
N PHE A 54 -11.48 3.38 8.04
CA PHE A 54 -12.44 4.06 7.16
C PHE A 54 -13.63 3.16 6.77
N GLY A 55 -13.76 2.01 7.41
CA GLY A 55 -14.75 0.99 7.13
C GLY A 55 -14.36 0.09 5.94
N ALA A 56 -15.14 -0.96 5.75
CA ALA A 56 -15.02 -1.84 4.60
C ALA A 56 -15.95 -1.36 3.47
N LYS A 57 -15.40 -1.21 2.27
CA LYS A 57 -16.18 -1.09 1.03
C LYS A 57 -15.99 -2.39 0.26
N GLU A 58 -17.09 -2.99 -0.19
CA GLU A 58 -16.98 -4.11 -1.12
C GLU A 58 -16.23 -3.63 -2.37
N SER A 59 -15.16 -4.35 -2.69
CA SER A 59 -14.45 -4.17 -3.94
C SER A 59 -15.43 -4.35 -5.11
N GLY A 60 -15.51 -3.33 -5.97
CA GLY A 60 -16.21 -3.47 -7.24
C GLY A 60 -15.56 -4.56 -8.11
N GLU A 61 -16.20 -4.86 -9.24
CA GLU A 61 -15.79 -5.92 -10.17
C GLU A 61 -14.30 -5.89 -10.55
N TRP A 62 -13.72 -4.69 -10.60
CA TRP A 62 -12.37 -4.41 -11.10
C TRP A 62 -11.28 -4.36 -10.02
N LEU A 63 -11.63 -4.35 -8.72
CA LEU A 63 -10.68 -4.07 -7.64
C LEU A 63 -10.42 -5.31 -6.76
N ARG A 64 -9.76 -6.33 -7.31
CA ARG A 64 -9.43 -7.55 -6.56
C ARG A 64 -8.11 -7.37 -5.80
N TYR A 65 -8.15 -7.41 -4.47
CA TYR A 65 -6.94 -7.63 -3.67
C TYR A 65 -6.66 -9.12 -3.58
N GLY A 66 -5.39 -9.51 -3.70
CA GLY A 66 -5.00 -10.89 -3.49
C GLY A 66 -5.12 -11.26 -2.02
N LYS A 67 -5.78 -12.38 -1.74
CA LYS A 67 -5.67 -13.12 -0.49
C LYS A 67 -4.95 -14.43 -0.81
N ILE A 68 -3.94 -14.77 -0.02
CA ILE A 68 -3.24 -16.04 -0.14
C ILE A 68 -3.46 -16.78 1.17
N GLU A 69 -3.93 -18.02 1.07
CA GLU A 69 -4.01 -18.97 2.16
C GLU A 69 -3.02 -20.10 1.87
N ILE A 70 -2.28 -20.52 2.90
CA ILE A 70 -1.23 -21.54 2.77
C ILE A 70 -1.55 -22.65 3.74
N ASN A 71 -1.68 -23.88 3.23
CA ASN A 71 -1.84 -25.06 4.06
C ASN A 71 -0.49 -25.37 4.74
N ALA A 72 -0.40 -25.08 6.04
CA ALA A 72 0.81 -25.31 6.83
C ALA A 72 1.17 -26.79 6.99
N ASN A 73 0.23 -27.72 6.75
CA ASN A 73 0.49 -29.16 6.86
C ASN A 73 1.20 -29.72 5.63
N THR A 74 1.04 -29.10 4.46
CA THR A 74 1.60 -29.59 3.19
C THR A 74 2.72 -28.71 2.66
N CYS A 75 2.74 -27.42 2.99
CA CYS A 75 3.79 -26.49 2.56
C CYS A 75 5.17 -26.93 3.05
N THR A 76 6.10 -27.16 2.13
CA THR A 76 7.49 -27.55 2.47
C THR A 76 8.46 -26.38 2.51
N LEU A 77 7.97 -25.14 2.34
CA LEU A 77 8.78 -23.94 2.15
C LEU A 77 9.79 -24.08 1.00
N CYS A 78 9.40 -24.74 -0.10
CA CYS A 78 10.25 -24.90 -1.29
C CYS A 78 10.54 -23.59 -2.05
N LEU A 79 9.80 -22.52 -1.72
CA LEU A 79 9.90 -21.17 -2.31
C LEU A 79 9.54 -21.07 -3.80
N SER A 80 8.93 -22.10 -4.40
CA SER A 80 8.47 -22.03 -5.79
C SER A 80 7.50 -20.86 -6.03
N CYS A 81 6.57 -20.64 -5.10
CA CYS A 81 5.62 -19.52 -5.14
C CYS A 81 6.29 -18.14 -5.06
N VAL A 82 7.42 -18.03 -4.35
CA VAL A 82 8.23 -16.80 -4.26
C VAL A 82 8.92 -16.56 -5.61
N GLY A 83 9.53 -17.58 -6.19
CA GLY A 83 10.18 -17.49 -7.50
C GLY A 83 9.20 -17.16 -8.64
N ALA A 84 7.96 -17.65 -8.57
CA ALA A 84 6.92 -17.39 -9.55
C ALA A 84 6.27 -15.99 -9.42
N CYS A 85 6.47 -15.29 -8.30
CA CYS A 85 5.82 -14.00 -8.05
C CYS A 85 6.48 -12.87 -8.84
N ASN A 86 5.92 -12.55 -10.01
CA ASN A 86 6.45 -11.54 -10.93
C ASN A 86 6.40 -10.08 -10.42
N VAL A 87 5.74 -9.83 -9.29
CA VAL A 87 5.58 -8.50 -8.69
C VAL A 87 6.17 -8.41 -7.28
N GLY A 88 6.86 -9.46 -6.82
CA GLY A 88 7.50 -9.48 -5.49
C GLY A 88 6.52 -9.37 -4.32
N ALA A 89 5.25 -9.77 -4.51
CA ALA A 89 4.26 -9.78 -3.44
C ALA A 89 4.50 -10.90 -2.42
N LEU A 90 5.16 -12.01 -2.80
CA LEU A 90 5.60 -13.07 -1.91
C LEU A 90 7.12 -12.96 -1.71
N ILE A 91 7.56 -13.01 -0.45
CA ILE A 91 8.97 -12.83 -0.08
C ILE A 91 9.36 -13.92 0.92
N ALA A 92 10.49 -14.56 0.70
CA ALA A 92 11.12 -15.43 1.69
C ALA A 92 11.96 -14.56 2.65
N ASP A 93 11.53 -14.43 3.91
CA ASP A 93 12.32 -13.77 4.94
C ASP A 93 13.28 -14.77 5.57
N THR A 94 14.56 -14.65 5.24
CA THR A 94 15.63 -15.53 5.73
C THR A 94 15.98 -15.30 7.20
N LYS A 95 15.61 -14.15 7.78
CA LYS A 95 15.89 -13.86 9.19
C LYS A 95 14.84 -14.49 10.09
N GLU A 96 13.58 -14.44 9.67
CA GLU A 96 12.46 -14.99 10.41
C GLU A 96 12.09 -16.42 9.98
N ASN A 97 12.71 -16.95 8.93
CA ASN A 97 12.32 -18.20 8.28
C ASN A 97 10.81 -18.22 7.95
N ALA A 98 10.32 -17.09 7.45
CA ALA A 98 8.91 -16.85 7.23
C ALA A 98 8.62 -16.52 5.76
N LEU A 99 7.50 -17.03 5.26
CA LEU A 99 6.94 -16.59 3.99
C LEU A 99 6.06 -15.36 4.24
N LYS A 100 6.48 -14.20 3.74
CA LYS A 100 5.77 -12.92 3.90
C LYS A 100 4.99 -12.59 2.63
N PHE A 101 3.82 -12.00 2.82
CA PHE A 101 2.94 -11.57 1.74
C PHE A 101 2.61 -10.09 1.86
N ASN A 102 2.80 -9.35 0.76
CA ASN A 102 2.38 -7.96 0.62
C ASN A 102 1.23 -7.84 -0.37
N ALA A 103 0.00 -7.86 0.17
CA ALA A 103 -1.24 -7.76 -0.62
C ALA A 103 -1.31 -6.50 -1.49
N SER A 104 -0.65 -5.41 -1.09
CA SER A 104 -0.62 -4.17 -1.87
C SER A 104 0.11 -4.30 -3.20
N LEU A 105 0.95 -5.32 -3.37
CA LEU A 105 1.71 -5.60 -4.60
C LEU A 105 1.09 -6.69 -5.46
N CYS A 106 0.18 -7.49 -4.93
CA CYS A 106 -0.44 -8.60 -5.65
C CYS A 106 -1.29 -8.09 -6.83
N THR A 107 -1.20 -8.76 -7.98
CA THR A 107 -1.99 -8.48 -9.19
C THR A 107 -3.05 -9.55 -9.45
N THR A 108 -3.22 -10.49 -8.53
CA THR A 108 -4.17 -11.62 -8.65
C THR A 108 -3.92 -12.50 -9.89
N CYS A 109 -2.66 -12.62 -10.34
CA CYS A 109 -2.30 -13.39 -11.54
C CYS A 109 -2.36 -14.92 -11.36
N GLY A 110 -2.36 -15.44 -10.14
CA GLY A 110 -2.46 -16.88 -9.85
C GLY A 110 -1.18 -17.69 -10.08
N TYR A 111 -0.07 -17.10 -10.53
CA TYR A 111 1.15 -17.85 -10.84
C TYR A 111 1.75 -18.60 -9.64
N CYS A 112 1.59 -18.07 -8.44
CA CYS A 112 2.03 -18.71 -7.21
C CYS A 112 1.32 -20.03 -6.92
N GLU A 113 0.02 -20.12 -7.23
CA GLU A 113 -0.79 -21.33 -7.05
C GLU A 113 -0.38 -22.39 -8.07
N VAL A 114 -0.32 -22.01 -9.36
CA VAL A 114 0.06 -22.92 -10.47
C VAL A 114 1.48 -23.48 -10.30
N SER A 115 2.38 -22.70 -9.70
CA SER A 115 3.79 -23.09 -9.53
C SER A 115 4.06 -23.88 -8.26
N CYS A 116 3.10 -23.97 -7.33
CA CYS A 116 3.26 -24.71 -6.09
C CYS A 116 3.44 -26.21 -6.40
N ALA A 117 4.50 -26.84 -5.87
CA ALA A 117 4.78 -28.25 -6.11
C ALA A 117 3.96 -29.15 -5.16
N GLU A 118 3.59 -28.59 -4.02
CA GLU A 118 2.79 -29.17 -2.98
C GLU A 118 1.32 -29.11 -3.38
N LYS A 119 0.63 -30.23 -3.20
CA LYS A 119 -0.81 -30.32 -3.35
C LYS A 119 -1.46 -29.97 -2.02
N ASP A 120 -2.70 -29.48 -2.08
CA ASP A 120 -3.54 -29.29 -0.90
C ASP A 120 -3.65 -30.54 -0.03
#